data_AF-A0A3E0HQF8-F1
#
_entry.id   AF-A0A3E0HQF8-F1
#
_cell.length_a   1.000
_cell.length_b   1.000
_cell.length_c   1.000
_cell.angle_alpha   90.00
_cell.angle_beta   90.00
_cell.angle_gamma   90.00
#
_symmetry.space_group_name_H-M   'P 1'
#
loop_
_entity.id
_entity.type
_entity.pdbx_description
1 polymer ?
#
loop_
_entity_poly.entity_id
_entity_poly.type
_entity_poly.pdbx_seq_one_letter_code
_entity_poly.pdbx_strand_id
1 'polypeptide(L)'
;MKNLKILGLTLFSIISCQKDDLLHNSEINSSKEQIAQFITPDTSDGIHNLNISELYGNTSSKAKGVAVEENCVDKEVSFTQTDSDFFILDANSSLLWPGNLVAARSIQEGAPVSIPIFGEDRNPLEVRVNVLSGTSASTSRTIEEPTPGKVQDNLNSILNAYYKSEANFPASFDISIQRIHDEKQFQLSLNAGYSGPSVNVSGSFGLDFSTQKTRYAVTLKQRFFTASVSPKEGIIGKNSWLNNNVSPERLKPYVTDYLEVSEDQQNPSSYIESVTYGKLYTLIYESSSSAKEVEAALNFAYKSVGTEVNAELEARYKSIFSESTVKVKQLGGNATSGIASSLAAMANNLDRVVDFLKEGAEVSVDNPGYPISYKVNYTYDNRPFKVSSNLEYTIKECDLVYYDKIRVDPTNVALYGSDHGTSGGELFGRFYVEKYDQELGTWYLTGNKIYWGYGIEDHVGLDYYKFNQKRSVADGKVIDFMVKAKAGERFRIVSVIGECDSGCYVYRDGAKAYNEYEYNLSSKKWEDYTRHNPYVDNYTVGDGLHNKTWNGVRTIVQGDTCYLDYDTYILN
;
A
#
# COMPACT_ATOMS: atom_id res chain seq x y z
N MET A 1 61.53 -5.88 -27.96
CA MET A 1 60.49 -6.93 -28.02
C MET A 1 60.47 -7.62 -26.67
N LYS A 2 59.31 -7.62 -25.99
CA LYS A 2 59.18 -7.99 -24.57
C LYS A 2 59.28 -9.51 -24.37
N ASN A 3 60.09 -9.89 -23.37
CA ASN A 3 60.26 -11.23 -22.84
C ASN A 3 59.06 -11.63 -21.95
N LEU A 4 58.63 -12.89 -22.04
CA LEU A 4 57.75 -13.52 -21.07
C LEU A 4 58.44 -14.79 -20.56
N LYS A 5 58.78 -14.85 -19.28
CA LYS A 5 59.26 -16.07 -18.61
C LYS A 5 58.35 -16.38 -17.42
N ILE A 6 57.92 -17.63 -17.42
CA ILE A 6 57.24 -18.36 -16.35
C ILE A 6 58.23 -18.62 -15.22
N LEU A 7 57.79 -18.50 -13.96
CA LEU A 7 58.29 -19.34 -12.87
C LEU A 7 57.25 -19.37 -11.73
N GLY A 8 56.82 -20.58 -11.38
CA GLY A 8 56.04 -20.83 -10.16
C GLY A 8 56.96 -20.92 -8.94
N LEU A 9 56.39 -20.65 -7.75
CA LEU A 9 56.96 -21.09 -6.49
C LEU A 9 55.84 -21.23 -5.44
N THR A 10 55.66 -22.45 -4.97
CA THR A 10 54.97 -22.82 -3.72
C THR A 10 55.74 -22.30 -2.51
N LEU A 11 55.06 -21.77 -1.49
CA LEU A 11 55.62 -21.65 -0.14
C LEU A 11 54.57 -22.01 0.92
N PHE A 12 55.00 -22.86 1.84
CA PHE A 12 54.27 -23.45 2.96
C PHE A 12 53.95 -22.44 4.08
N SER A 13 52.87 -22.77 4.79
CA SER A 13 52.28 -22.16 5.98
C SER A 13 53.20 -22.05 7.19
N ILE A 14 53.12 -20.94 7.95
CA ILE A 14 53.15 -20.91 9.43
C ILE A 14 52.79 -19.51 9.96
N ILE A 15 51.57 -19.31 10.46
CA ILE A 15 51.22 -18.32 11.51
C ILE A 15 50.07 -18.95 12.32
N SER A 16 50.38 -19.68 13.40
CA SER A 16 50.35 -19.21 14.79
C SER A 16 48.95 -18.83 15.27
N CYS A 17 48.33 -19.74 16.03
CA CYS A 17 47.16 -19.49 16.87
C CYS A 17 47.60 -18.92 18.22
N GLN A 18 47.03 -17.78 18.63
CA GLN A 18 46.53 -17.56 20.00
C GLN A 18 45.59 -16.32 20.03
N LYS A 19 44.29 -16.61 20.17
CA LYS A 19 43.24 -15.97 21.00
C LYS A 19 43.63 -14.65 21.71
N ASP A 20 42.85 -13.57 21.72
CA ASP A 20 41.40 -13.38 21.81
C ASP A 20 41.00 -12.01 21.20
N ASP A 21 39.88 -11.95 20.48
CA ASP A 21 38.73 -11.11 20.87
C ASP A 21 37.59 -11.30 19.85
N LEU A 22 36.47 -11.78 20.39
CA LEU A 22 35.26 -12.15 19.68
C LEU A 22 34.54 -10.91 19.17
N LEU A 23 34.80 -10.54 17.90
CA LEU A 23 33.83 -9.78 17.12
C LEU A 23 32.91 -10.78 16.41
N HIS A 24 31.69 -10.86 16.93
CA HIS A 24 30.55 -11.53 16.33
C HIS A 24 30.39 -11.00 14.90
N ASN A 25 30.90 -11.72 13.92
CA ASN A 25 30.53 -11.54 12.53
C ASN A 25 29.04 -11.87 12.48
N SER A 26 28.21 -10.86 12.27
CA SER A 26 26.82 -11.07 11.85
C SER A 26 26.88 -11.65 10.45
N GLU A 27 26.92 -12.98 10.38
CA GLU A 27 26.43 -13.69 9.21
C GLU A 27 25.04 -13.14 8.94
N ILE A 28 24.90 -12.44 7.81
CA ILE A 28 23.62 -12.08 7.24
C ILE A 28 22.97 -13.41 6.87
N ASN A 29 22.25 -13.98 7.83
CA ASN A 29 21.25 -14.99 7.58
C ASN A 29 20.14 -14.29 6.78
N SER A 30 20.27 -14.29 5.45
CA SER A 30 19.11 -14.26 4.57
C SER A 30 18.41 -15.61 4.73
N SER A 31 17.74 -15.81 5.86
CA SER A 31 16.80 -16.92 6.01
C SER A 31 15.68 -16.65 5.01
N LYS A 32 15.78 -17.26 3.83
CA LYS A 32 14.61 -17.64 3.05
C LYS A 32 13.78 -18.49 4.01
N GLU A 33 12.82 -17.90 4.70
CA GLU A 33 11.80 -18.67 5.41
C GLU A 33 11.25 -19.68 4.41
N GLN A 34 11.51 -20.96 4.67
CA GLN A 34 11.16 -22.03 3.76
C GLN A 34 9.64 -22.08 3.70
N ILE A 35 9.07 -21.58 2.60
CA ILE A 35 7.68 -21.88 2.23
C ILE A 35 7.61 -23.40 2.12
N ALA A 36 6.97 -24.05 3.09
CA ALA A 36 6.70 -25.48 2.99
C ALA A 36 5.74 -25.69 1.83
N GLN A 37 6.17 -26.49 0.84
CA GLN A 37 5.44 -26.71 -0.40
C GLN A 37 5.07 -28.17 -0.56
N PHE A 38 3.82 -28.42 -0.92
CA PHE A 38 3.31 -29.78 -1.12
C PHE A 38 2.44 -29.86 -2.37
N ILE A 39 2.44 -31.05 -2.98
CA ILE A 39 1.62 -31.39 -4.13
C ILE A 39 0.27 -31.90 -3.61
N THR A 40 -0.82 -31.23 -3.96
CA THR A 40 -2.16 -31.59 -3.47
C THR A 40 -3.20 -31.51 -4.61
N PRO A 41 -3.36 -32.58 -5.41
CA PRO A 41 -4.24 -32.55 -6.60
C PRO A 41 -5.71 -32.25 -6.27
N ASP A 42 -6.17 -32.72 -5.11
CA ASP A 42 -7.59 -32.69 -4.72
C ASP A 42 -7.99 -31.42 -3.94
N THR A 43 -7.03 -30.60 -3.51
CA THR A 43 -7.32 -29.32 -2.84
C THR A 43 -7.78 -28.29 -3.87
N SER A 44 -8.82 -27.51 -3.57
CA SER A 44 -9.25 -26.42 -4.46
C SER A 44 -8.22 -25.28 -4.47
N ASP A 45 -8.13 -24.56 -5.58
CA ASP A 45 -7.29 -23.36 -5.65
C ASP A 45 -7.77 -22.29 -4.64
N GLY A 46 -6.85 -21.44 -4.19
CA GLY A 46 -7.12 -20.31 -3.31
C GLY A 46 -6.52 -20.41 -1.91
N ILE A 47 -7.00 -19.52 -1.03
CA ILE A 47 -6.54 -19.37 0.35
C ILE A 47 -7.29 -20.35 1.26
N HIS A 48 -6.54 -21.11 2.05
CA HIS A 48 -7.02 -22.04 3.07
C HIS A 48 -6.37 -21.72 4.42
N ASN A 49 -7.03 -22.13 5.51
CA ASN A 49 -6.48 -22.02 6.87
C ASN A 49 -6.01 -20.61 7.26
N LEU A 50 -6.70 -19.56 6.77
CA LEU A 50 -6.36 -18.17 7.09
C LEU A 50 -6.48 -17.93 8.60
N ASN A 51 -5.39 -17.47 9.20
CA ASN A 51 -5.32 -17.02 10.56
C ASN A 51 -4.74 -15.60 10.62
N ILE A 52 -5.40 -14.73 11.37
CA ILE A 52 -4.98 -13.35 11.57
C ILE A 52 -4.97 -13.11 13.08
N SER A 53 -3.81 -12.78 13.62
CA SER A 53 -3.62 -12.49 15.05
C SER A 53 -2.98 -11.12 15.25
N GLU A 54 -3.54 -10.34 16.18
CA GLU A 54 -2.98 -9.05 16.58
C GLU A 54 -1.87 -9.28 17.62
N LEU A 55 -0.70 -8.68 17.38
CA LEU A 55 0.37 -8.61 18.36
C LEU A 55 0.10 -7.43 19.32
N TYR A 56 -0.55 -7.73 20.45
CA TYR A 56 -0.76 -6.74 21.52
C TYR A 56 0.59 -6.33 22.13
N GLY A 57 1.07 -5.10 21.88
CA GLY A 57 2.21 -4.54 22.63
C GLY A 57 3.06 -3.43 22.00
N ASN A 58 2.97 -3.15 20.69
CA ASN A 58 3.89 -2.21 20.01
C ASN A 58 3.23 -0.88 19.61
N THR A 59 2.68 -0.14 20.58
CA THR A 59 2.29 1.26 20.33
C THR A 59 3.51 2.17 20.34
N SER A 60 3.88 2.71 19.18
CA SER A 60 4.92 3.75 19.08
C SER A 60 4.29 5.07 18.65
N SER A 61 4.50 6.12 19.44
CA SER A 61 4.08 7.49 19.14
C SER A 61 5.32 8.31 18.79
N LYS A 62 5.47 8.66 17.51
CA LYS A 62 6.41 9.71 17.08
C LYS A 62 5.63 10.78 16.35
N ALA A 63 5.54 11.95 16.98
CA ALA A 63 4.80 13.11 16.50
C ALA A 63 5.69 14.06 15.68
N LYS A 64 5.20 14.46 14.50
CA LYS A 64 5.34 15.79 13.89
C LYS A 64 4.40 15.93 12.67
N GLY A 65 3.49 16.90 12.70
CA GLY A 65 2.76 17.48 11.54
C GLY A 65 1.59 16.67 10.95
N VAL A 66 0.66 17.38 10.28
CA VAL A 66 -0.63 16.98 9.64
C VAL A 66 -0.72 15.51 9.16
N ALA A 67 -1.84 14.86 9.53
CA ALA A 67 -2.17 13.43 9.36
C ALA A 67 -1.11 12.49 9.97
N VAL A 68 -1.34 12.06 11.22
CA VAL A 68 -0.41 11.22 11.98
C VAL A 68 -0.94 9.80 12.04
N GLU A 69 -0.11 8.83 11.68
CA GLU A 69 -0.36 7.42 11.99
C GLU A 69 -0.17 7.19 13.50
N GLU A 70 -1.25 6.89 14.21
CA GLU A 70 -1.26 6.52 15.62
C GLU A 70 -1.84 5.12 15.83
N ASN A 71 -1.78 4.62 17.06
CA ASN A 71 -2.34 3.31 17.44
C ASN A 71 -1.91 2.17 16.53
N CYS A 72 -0.65 2.19 16.08
CA CYS A 72 -0.17 1.14 15.19
C CYS A 72 -0.21 -0.22 15.89
N VAL A 73 -0.80 -1.21 15.24
CA VAL A 73 -0.85 -2.61 15.67
C VAL A 73 -0.22 -3.47 14.57
N ASP A 74 0.69 -4.34 14.97
CA ASP A 74 1.25 -5.35 14.09
C ASP A 74 0.30 -6.55 14.08
N LYS A 75 -0.11 -7.00 12.90
CA LYS A 75 -0.96 -8.18 12.67
C LYS A 75 -0.16 -9.25 11.97
N GLU A 76 -0.03 -10.41 12.59
CA GLU A 76 0.47 -11.60 11.92
C GLU A 76 -0.64 -12.22 11.08
N VAL A 77 -0.33 -12.49 9.82
CA VAL A 77 -1.22 -13.15 8.87
C VAL A 77 -0.53 -14.42 8.40
N SER A 78 -1.20 -15.55 8.56
CA SER A 78 -0.75 -16.84 8.03
C SER A 78 -1.87 -17.57 7.29
N PHE A 79 -1.52 -18.24 6.20
CA PHE A 79 -2.46 -19.05 5.42
C PHE A 79 -1.73 -20.03 4.49
N THR A 80 -2.46 -21.00 3.96
CA THR A 80 -2.01 -21.87 2.87
C THR A 80 -2.61 -21.39 1.55
N GLN A 81 -1.78 -21.06 0.57
CA GLN A 81 -2.20 -20.74 -0.80
C GLN A 81 -2.02 -21.95 -1.71
N THR A 82 -3.06 -22.39 -2.39
CA THR A 82 -2.99 -23.45 -3.41
C THR A 82 -3.20 -22.85 -4.80
N ASP A 83 -2.26 -23.09 -5.72
CA ASP A 83 -2.29 -22.55 -7.08
C ASP A 83 -2.20 -23.65 -8.14
N SER A 84 -3.07 -23.57 -9.16
CA SER A 84 -2.97 -24.33 -10.43
C SER A 84 -2.54 -23.49 -11.63
N ASP A 85 -2.44 -22.17 -11.44
CA ASP A 85 -1.92 -21.20 -12.40
C ASP A 85 -0.48 -20.83 -12.03
N PHE A 86 0.41 -20.87 -13.01
CA PHE A 86 1.84 -20.60 -12.84
C PHE A 86 2.29 -19.45 -13.74
N PHE A 87 3.33 -18.73 -13.36
CA PHE A 87 3.93 -17.70 -14.23
C PHE A 87 5.45 -17.71 -14.20
N ILE A 88 6.03 -17.16 -15.27
CA ILE A 88 7.48 -16.94 -15.40
C ILE A 88 7.66 -15.49 -15.82
N LEU A 89 8.44 -14.72 -15.05
CA LEU A 89 8.70 -13.31 -15.34
C LEU A 89 9.38 -13.10 -16.71
N ASP A 90 10.32 -13.98 -17.04
CA ASP A 90 11.05 -13.98 -18.31
C ASP A 90 10.75 -15.28 -19.07
N ALA A 91 9.54 -15.39 -19.61
CA ALA A 91 9.11 -16.53 -20.41
C ALA A 91 10.07 -16.77 -21.59
N ASN A 92 10.89 -17.83 -21.51
CA ASN A 92 11.61 -18.33 -22.67
C ASN A 92 10.62 -19.01 -23.63
N SER A 93 10.61 -18.57 -24.89
CA SER A 93 9.69 -19.05 -25.93
C SER A 93 9.83 -20.56 -26.20
N SER A 94 10.96 -21.19 -25.84
CA SER A 94 11.14 -22.64 -26.04
C SER A 94 10.35 -23.50 -25.05
N LEU A 95 9.97 -22.95 -23.89
CA LEU A 95 9.33 -23.69 -22.82
C LEU A 95 7.81 -23.54 -22.84
N LEU A 96 7.30 -22.31 -22.96
CA LEU A 96 5.88 -22.03 -22.77
C LEU A 96 5.07 -22.18 -24.06
N TRP A 97 4.71 -23.42 -24.37
CA TRP A 97 3.77 -23.74 -25.44
C TRP A 97 2.83 -24.89 -25.03
N PRO A 98 1.54 -24.87 -25.43
CA PRO A 98 0.59 -25.91 -25.10
C PRO A 98 1.02 -27.29 -25.62
N GLY A 99 1.06 -28.28 -24.72
CA GLY A 99 1.48 -29.65 -25.00
C GLY A 99 2.96 -29.93 -24.78
N ASN A 100 3.77 -28.93 -24.37
CA ASN A 100 5.14 -29.20 -23.95
C ASN A 100 5.16 -30.17 -22.76
N LEU A 101 5.98 -31.21 -22.83
CA LEU A 101 6.18 -32.13 -21.71
C LEU A 101 7.18 -31.53 -20.73
N VAL A 102 6.87 -31.59 -19.45
CA VAL A 102 7.64 -30.97 -18.37
C VAL A 102 7.73 -31.88 -17.16
N ALA A 103 8.80 -31.70 -16.39
CA ALA A 103 8.99 -32.34 -15.09
C ALA A 103 8.24 -31.55 -14.00
N ALA A 104 7.26 -32.16 -13.33
CA ALA A 104 6.37 -31.46 -12.41
C ALA A 104 7.12 -30.73 -11.28
N ARG A 105 8.15 -31.36 -10.70
CA ARG A 105 8.92 -30.80 -9.58
C ARG A 105 9.65 -29.51 -9.95
N SER A 106 10.12 -29.40 -11.19
CA SER A 106 10.83 -28.21 -11.65
C SER A 106 9.93 -26.95 -11.69
N ILE A 107 8.61 -27.13 -11.86
CA ILE A 107 7.63 -26.03 -11.79
C ILE A 107 7.47 -25.56 -10.34
N GLN A 108 7.37 -26.48 -9.39
CA GLN A 108 7.34 -26.18 -7.95
C GLN A 108 8.57 -25.36 -7.53
N GLU A 109 9.74 -25.66 -8.09
CA GLU A 109 10.96 -24.91 -7.82
C GLU A 109 11.01 -23.53 -8.49
N GLY A 110 10.10 -23.25 -9.44
CA GLY A 110 10.06 -22.00 -10.22
C GLY A 110 10.99 -21.97 -11.44
N ALA A 111 11.59 -23.12 -11.78
CA ALA A 111 12.52 -23.27 -12.89
C ALA A 111 12.09 -24.46 -13.78
N PRO A 112 10.91 -24.38 -14.42
CA PRO A 112 10.36 -25.48 -15.23
C PRO A 112 11.32 -26.00 -16.30
N VAL A 113 11.45 -27.33 -16.37
CA VAL A 113 12.33 -28.06 -17.29
C VAL A 113 11.48 -28.90 -18.24
N SER A 114 11.75 -28.76 -19.55
CA SER A 114 11.11 -29.59 -20.58
C SER A 114 11.70 -31.00 -20.62
N ILE A 115 10.88 -31.98 -20.97
CA ILE A 115 11.29 -33.31 -21.42
C ILE A 115 11.54 -33.18 -22.93
N PRO A 116 12.80 -33.17 -23.41
CA PRO A 116 13.15 -32.72 -24.75
C PRO A 116 12.97 -33.82 -25.81
N ILE A 117 11.79 -34.45 -25.85
CA ILE A 117 11.42 -35.48 -26.83
C ILE A 117 10.33 -34.89 -27.73
N PHE A 118 10.69 -34.62 -28.98
CA PHE A 118 9.85 -33.90 -29.95
C PHE A 118 9.78 -34.64 -31.29
N GLY A 119 8.97 -34.14 -32.23
CA GLY A 119 9.01 -34.61 -33.62
C GLY A 119 8.43 -36.00 -33.79
N GLU A 120 9.14 -36.87 -34.51
CA GLU A 120 8.69 -38.22 -34.88
C GLU A 120 8.37 -39.14 -33.69
N ASP A 121 8.88 -38.83 -32.49
CA ASP A 121 8.58 -39.55 -31.25
C ASP A 121 7.24 -39.15 -30.61
N ARG A 122 6.61 -38.07 -31.09
CA ARG A 122 5.38 -37.50 -30.55
C ARG A 122 4.17 -37.94 -31.38
N ASN A 123 3.09 -38.32 -30.72
CA ASN A 123 1.80 -38.50 -31.40
C ASN A 123 1.23 -37.14 -31.84
N PRO A 124 0.31 -37.12 -32.83
CA PRO A 124 -0.30 -35.88 -33.31
C PRO A 124 -1.01 -35.12 -32.19
N LEU A 125 -0.86 -33.80 -32.19
CA LEU A 125 -1.35 -32.91 -31.13
C LEU A 125 -2.36 -31.92 -31.68
N GLU A 126 -3.58 -31.93 -31.13
CA GLU A 126 -4.55 -30.88 -31.40
C GLU A 126 -4.28 -29.69 -30.47
N VAL A 127 -4.00 -28.53 -31.06
CA VAL A 127 -3.87 -27.25 -30.38
C VAL A 127 -5.06 -26.37 -30.74
N ARG A 128 -5.50 -25.53 -29.81
CA ARG A 128 -6.58 -24.57 -30.04
C ARG A 128 -6.37 -23.26 -29.33
N VAL A 129 -6.98 -22.21 -29.86
CA VAL A 129 -7.20 -20.95 -29.14
C VAL A 129 -8.60 -21.02 -28.53
N ASN A 130 -8.68 -20.90 -27.20
CA ASN A 130 -9.92 -20.97 -26.43
C ASN A 130 -10.73 -19.69 -26.62
N VAL A 131 -11.40 -19.60 -27.75
CA VAL A 131 -12.30 -18.50 -28.10
C VAL A 131 -13.58 -19.07 -28.69
N LEU A 132 -14.71 -18.61 -28.15
CA LEU A 132 -16.03 -18.83 -28.73
C LEU A 132 -16.49 -17.49 -29.31
N SER A 133 -16.73 -17.46 -30.61
CA SER A 133 -17.20 -16.27 -31.30
C SER A 133 -18.11 -16.66 -32.46
N GLY A 134 -18.73 -15.67 -33.11
CA GLY A 134 -19.60 -15.89 -34.27
C GLY A 134 -18.86 -16.15 -35.59
N THR A 135 -17.53 -16.28 -35.55
CA THR A 135 -16.70 -16.47 -36.75
C THR A 135 -16.73 -17.90 -37.28
N SER A 136 -16.61 -18.05 -38.60
CA SER A 136 -16.35 -19.34 -39.24
C SER A 136 -14.86 -19.70 -39.30
N ALA A 137 -13.96 -18.82 -38.81
CA ALA A 137 -12.54 -19.09 -38.76
C ALA A 137 -12.25 -20.26 -37.81
N SER A 138 -11.43 -21.21 -38.27
CA SER A 138 -11.03 -22.35 -37.45
C SER A 138 -10.15 -21.89 -36.28
N THR A 139 -10.52 -22.30 -35.07
CA THR A 139 -9.82 -21.98 -33.82
C THR A 139 -8.94 -23.13 -33.31
N SER A 140 -8.84 -24.24 -34.05
CA SER A 140 -8.02 -25.40 -33.70
C SER A 140 -7.28 -25.97 -34.91
N ARG A 141 -6.17 -26.66 -34.66
CA ARG A 141 -5.36 -27.37 -35.67
C ARG A 141 -4.74 -28.63 -35.08
N THR A 142 -4.70 -29.70 -35.85
CA THR A 142 -3.91 -30.91 -35.54
C THR A 142 -2.52 -30.79 -36.13
N ILE A 143 -1.52 -31.04 -35.29
CA ILE A 143 -0.10 -30.91 -35.63
C ILE A 143 0.53 -32.29 -35.58
N GLU A 144 1.03 -32.72 -36.74
CA GLU A 144 1.84 -33.93 -36.86
C GLU A 144 3.26 -33.68 -36.34
N GLU A 145 3.78 -34.64 -35.58
CA GLU A 145 5.14 -34.62 -35.03
C GLU A 145 5.48 -33.28 -34.36
N PRO A 146 4.74 -32.89 -33.29
CA PRO A 146 4.81 -31.54 -32.72
C PRO A 146 6.21 -31.21 -32.20
N THR A 147 6.62 -29.97 -32.49
CA THR A 147 7.79 -29.28 -31.95
C THR A 147 7.36 -27.89 -31.47
N PRO A 148 8.14 -27.19 -30.62
CA PRO A 148 7.79 -25.83 -30.17
C PRO A 148 7.49 -24.88 -31.34
N GLY A 149 8.33 -24.91 -32.38
CA GLY A 149 8.14 -24.09 -33.58
C GLY A 149 6.88 -24.44 -34.37
N LYS A 150 6.61 -25.73 -34.61
CA LYS A 150 5.37 -26.15 -35.30
C LYS A 150 4.12 -25.72 -34.53
N VAL A 151 4.13 -25.78 -33.20
CA VAL A 151 3.01 -25.28 -32.38
C VAL A 151 2.85 -23.78 -32.53
N GLN A 152 3.93 -23.02 -32.42
CA GLN A 152 3.90 -21.56 -32.57
C GLN A 152 3.38 -21.13 -33.96
N ASP A 153 3.84 -21.77 -35.05
CA ASP A 153 3.40 -21.45 -36.42
C ASP A 153 1.91 -21.75 -36.64
N ASN A 154 1.40 -22.82 -36.04
CA ASN A 154 -0.01 -23.17 -36.12
C ASN A 154 -0.89 -22.23 -35.29
N LEU A 155 -0.44 -21.81 -34.11
CA LEU A 155 -1.13 -20.78 -33.31
C LEU A 155 -1.16 -19.43 -34.06
N ASN A 156 -0.04 -19.02 -34.65
CA ASN A 156 0.02 -17.83 -35.51
C ASN A 156 -0.96 -17.92 -36.68
N SER A 157 -1.09 -19.10 -37.29
CA SER A 157 -2.04 -19.34 -38.38
C SER A 157 -3.50 -19.24 -37.92
N ILE A 158 -3.82 -19.70 -36.71
CA ILE A 158 -5.15 -19.53 -36.10
C ILE A 158 -5.44 -18.05 -35.84
N LEU A 159 -4.51 -17.32 -35.20
CA LEU A 159 -4.67 -15.89 -34.92
C LEU A 159 -4.85 -15.06 -36.18
N ASN A 160 -4.05 -15.32 -37.22
CA ASN A 160 -4.17 -14.64 -38.51
C ASN A 160 -5.53 -14.89 -39.19
N ALA A 161 -6.08 -16.10 -39.07
CA ALA A 161 -7.42 -16.38 -39.57
C ALA A 161 -8.50 -15.64 -38.76
N TYR A 162 -8.32 -15.55 -37.45
CA TYR A 162 -9.22 -14.82 -36.55
C TYR A 162 -9.24 -13.32 -36.86
N TYR A 163 -8.07 -12.68 -37.01
CA TYR A 163 -7.95 -11.26 -37.38
C TYR A 163 -8.65 -10.94 -38.71
N LYS A 164 -8.49 -11.80 -39.71
CA LYS A 164 -9.14 -11.64 -41.03
C LYS A 164 -10.66 -11.79 -40.98
N SER A 165 -11.19 -12.41 -39.94
CA SER A 165 -12.62 -12.59 -39.78
C SER A 165 -13.33 -11.41 -39.09
N GLU A 166 -12.57 -10.38 -38.69
CA GLU A 166 -13.06 -9.19 -37.97
C GLU A 166 -13.75 -9.53 -36.63
N ALA A 167 -13.54 -10.74 -36.13
CA ALA A 167 -14.03 -11.15 -34.83
C ALA A 167 -13.15 -10.56 -33.73
N ASN A 168 -13.79 -10.13 -32.65
CA ASN A 168 -13.11 -9.60 -31.48
C ASN A 168 -12.85 -10.70 -30.45
N PHE A 169 -11.76 -10.58 -29.71
CA PHE A 169 -11.53 -11.42 -28.53
C PHE A 169 -12.35 -10.87 -27.35
N PRO A 170 -12.93 -11.74 -26.50
CA PRO A 170 -13.63 -11.29 -25.31
C PRO A 170 -12.71 -10.50 -24.37
N ALA A 171 -13.19 -9.36 -23.87
CA ALA A 171 -12.45 -8.57 -22.90
C ALA A 171 -12.36 -9.31 -21.55
N SER A 172 -11.15 -9.43 -21.01
CA SER A 172 -10.89 -10.01 -19.70
C SER A 172 -9.74 -9.27 -19.05
N PHE A 173 -10.03 -8.43 -18.06
CA PHE A 173 -8.99 -7.73 -17.30
C PHE A 173 -9.32 -7.73 -15.80
N ASP A 174 -8.28 -7.62 -15.00
CA ASP A 174 -8.31 -7.52 -13.54
C ASP A 174 -7.34 -6.43 -13.09
N ILE A 175 -7.77 -5.60 -12.13
CA ILE A 175 -6.92 -4.58 -11.51
C ILE A 175 -6.87 -4.87 -10.01
N SER A 176 -5.70 -5.24 -9.52
CA SER A 176 -5.42 -5.40 -8.10
C SER A 176 -4.63 -4.21 -7.57
N ILE A 177 -4.95 -3.78 -6.35
CA ILE A 177 -4.19 -2.78 -5.59
C ILE A 177 -3.89 -3.44 -4.25
N GLN A 178 -2.63 -3.74 -3.99
CA GLN A 178 -2.21 -4.53 -2.83
C GLN A 178 -1.02 -3.85 -2.17
N ARG A 179 -1.03 -3.78 -0.84
CA ARG A 179 0.13 -3.33 -0.08
C ARG A 179 1.20 -4.42 -0.10
N ILE A 180 2.47 -4.02 -0.20
CA ILE A 180 3.60 -4.95 -0.26
C ILE A 180 4.68 -4.57 0.76
N HIS A 181 5.10 -5.52 1.59
CA HIS A 181 6.13 -5.34 2.62
C HIS A 181 7.34 -6.25 2.41
N ASP A 182 7.12 -7.39 1.78
CA ASP A 182 8.14 -8.39 1.53
C ASP A 182 7.95 -9.08 0.17
N GLU A 183 8.89 -9.97 -0.17
CA GLU A 183 8.87 -10.76 -1.40
C GLU A 183 7.61 -11.61 -1.52
N LYS A 184 7.12 -12.21 -0.44
CA LYS A 184 5.95 -13.11 -0.46
C LYS A 184 4.69 -12.31 -0.81
N GLN A 185 4.46 -11.20 -0.12
CA GLN A 185 3.34 -10.29 -0.42
C GLN A 185 3.44 -9.73 -1.83
N PHE A 186 4.65 -9.40 -2.28
CA PHE A 186 4.83 -8.89 -3.64
C PHE A 186 4.50 -9.95 -4.69
N GLN A 187 4.93 -11.20 -4.53
CA GLN A 187 4.57 -12.30 -5.43
C GLN A 187 3.05 -12.48 -5.54
N LEU A 188 2.35 -12.47 -4.39
CA LEU A 188 0.88 -12.55 -4.36
C LEU A 188 0.22 -11.34 -5.07
N SER A 189 0.78 -10.13 -4.89
CA SER A 189 0.22 -8.90 -5.46
C SER A 189 0.22 -8.86 -6.99
N LEU A 190 1.03 -9.70 -7.64
CA LEU A 190 1.08 -9.79 -9.10
C LEU A 190 -0.15 -10.48 -9.69
N ASN A 191 -0.91 -11.26 -8.90
CA ASN A 191 -2.06 -12.04 -9.36
C ASN A 191 -1.76 -12.88 -10.64
N ALA A 192 -0.50 -13.25 -10.84
CA ALA A 192 -0.02 -13.91 -12.06
C ALA A 192 -0.02 -15.44 -11.94
N GLY A 193 -0.16 -15.96 -10.72
CA GLY A 193 -0.03 -17.37 -10.37
C GLY A 193 1.18 -17.60 -9.47
N TYR A 194 1.61 -18.84 -9.34
CA TYR A 194 2.80 -19.22 -8.59
C TYR A 194 4.07 -19.15 -9.45
N SER A 195 5.15 -18.52 -8.93
CA SER A 195 6.45 -18.43 -9.62
C SER A 195 7.55 -19.33 -9.04
N GLY A 196 7.38 -19.87 -7.84
CA GLY A 196 8.42 -20.66 -7.17
C GLY A 196 9.49 -19.86 -6.42
N PRO A 197 10.23 -20.52 -5.50
CA PRO A 197 11.17 -19.88 -4.58
C PRO A 197 12.54 -19.54 -5.20
N SER A 198 12.83 -20.04 -6.40
CA SER A 198 14.06 -19.70 -7.13
C SER A 198 13.96 -18.36 -7.87
N VAL A 199 12.75 -17.85 -8.08
CA VAL A 199 12.50 -16.60 -8.81
C VAL A 199 12.62 -15.41 -7.87
N ASN A 200 13.55 -14.49 -8.17
CA ASN A 200 13.69 -13.22 -7.45
C ASN A 200 12.78 -12.17 -8.09
N VAL A 201 11.53 -12.10 -7.63
CA VAL A 201 10.54 -11.18 -8.20
C VAL A 201 10.88 -9.75 -7.85
N SER A 202 11.13 -9.42 -6.58
CA SER A 202 11.53 -8.06 -6.15
C SER A 202 12.73 -7.52 -6.89
N GLY A 203 13.80 -8.31 -7.05
CA GLY A 203 14.99 -7.91 -7.79
C GLY A 203 14.68 -7.57 -9.24
N SER A 204 13.78 -8.31 -9.88
CA SER A 204 13.37 -8.07 -11.27
C SER A 204 12.56 -6.78 -11.47
N PHE A 205 12.07 -6.19 -10.37
CA PHE A 205 11.36 -4.90 -10.29
C PHE A 205 12.18 -3.82 -9.60
N GLY A 206 13.42 -4.10 -9.21
CA GLY A 206 14.29 -3.17 -8.48
C GLY A 206 13.76 -2.80 -7.10
N LEU A 207 13.04 -3.71 -6.42
CA LEU A 207 12.54 -3.50 -5.07
C LEU A 207 13.57 -3.89 -4.03
N ASP A 208 13.64 -3.06 -2.99
CA ASP A 208 14.46 -3.29 -1.80
C ASP A 208 13.60 -3.05 -0.56
N PHE A 209 13.19 -4.16 0.07
CA PHE A 209 12.35 -4.15 1.26
C PHE A 209 13.10 -3.82 2.56
N SER A 210 14.44 -3.64 2.51
CA SER A 210 15.20 -3.22 3.70
C SER A 210 14.87 -1.80 4.14
N THR A 211 14.31 -0.98 3.25
CA THR A 211 13.92 0.40 3.53
C THR A 211 12.47 0.50 3.99
N GLN A 212 12.23 1.20 5.09
CA GLN A 212 10.88 1.48 5.60
C GLN A 212 10.18 2.53 4.73
N LYS A 213 9.46 2.06 3.71
CA LYS A 213 8.56 2.87 2.88
C LYS A 213 7.20 2.20 2.80
N THR A 214 6.15 3.02 2.67
CA THR A 214 4.83 2.54 2.27
C THR A 214 4.91 2.13 0.81
N ARG A 215 4.60 0.86 0.51
CA ARG A 215 4.59 0.36 -0.87
C ARG A 215 3.28 -0.29 -1.24
N TYR A 216 2.81 0.03 -2.43
CA TYR A 216 1.65 -0.60 -3.05
C TYR A 216 1.99 -1.05 -4.46
N ALA A 217 1.61 -2.27 -4.80
CA ALA A 217 1.57 -2.76 -6.17
C ALA A 217 0.17 -2.54 -6.74
N VAL A 218 0.10 -1.86 -7.88
CA VAL A 218 -1.08 -1.84 -8.75
C VAL A 218 -0.78 -2.75 -9.93
N THR A 219 -1.44 -3.90 -9.98
CA THR A 219 -1.26 -4.88 -11.05
C THR A 219 -2.50 -4.93 -11.92
N LEU A 220 -2.31 -4.63 -13.21
CA LEU A 220 -3.28 -4.88 -14.25
C LEU A 220 -2.92 -6.17 -14.97
N LYS A 221 -3.81 -7.16 -14.89
CA LYS A 221 -3.72 -8.40 -15.66
C LYS A 221 -4.79 -8.39 -16.72
N GLN A 222 -4.39 -8.34 -17.99
CA GLN A 222 -5.29 -8.41 -19.12
C GLN A 222 -5.05 -9.71 -19.89
N ARG A 223 -6.06 -10.56 -19.95
CA ARG A 223 -6.04 -11.79 -20.74
C ARG A 223 -6.64 -11.53 -22.11
N PHE A 224 -5.86 -11.83 -23.14
CA PHE A 224 -6.30 -11.75 -24.54
C PHE A 224 -6.96 -13.06 -24.97
N PHE A 225 -6.22 -14.16 -24.83
CA PHE A 225 -6.72 -15.49 -25.12
C PHE A 225 -5.90 -16.53 -24.36
N THR A 226 -6.40 -17.75 -24.35
CA THR A 226 -5.69 -18.91 -23.83
C THR A 226 -5.53 -19.90 -24.96
N ALA A 227 -4.32 -20.38 -25.21
CA ALA A 227 -4.09 -21.50 -26.13
C ALA A 227 -3.97 -22.78 -25.30
N SER A 228 -4.62 -23.87 -25.74
CA SER A 228 -4.60 -25.14 -25.01
C SER A 228 -4.47 -26.34 -25.94
N VAL A 229 -4.26 -27.51 -25.34
CA VAL A 229 -4.20 -28.81 -26.03
C VAL A 229 -5.28 -29.76 -25.55
N SER A 230 -5.65 -30.71 -26.41
CA SER A 230 -6.52 -31.82 -26.02
C SER A 230 -5.72 -32.87 -25.21
N PRO A 231 -6.27 -33.39 -24.10
CA PRO A 231 -5.59 -34.37 -23.24
C PRO A 231 -5.31 -35.69 -23.96
N LYS A 232 -4.34 -36.46 -23.47
CA LYS A 232 -3.91 -37.75 -24.03
C LYS A 232 -3.93 -38.85 -22.95
N GLU A 233 -3.89 -40.10 -23.40
CA GLU A 233 -3.96 -41.27 -22.51
C GLU A 233 -2.53 -41.68 -22.08
N GLY A 234 -2.00 -41.11 -20.99
CA GLY A 234 -0.68 -41.46 -20.46
C GLY A 234 0.50 -40.89 -21.26
N ILE A 235 1.73 -41.23 -20.84
CA ILE A 235 2.96 -40.70 -21.45
C ILE A 235 3.42 -41.45 -22.70
N ILE A 236 3.43 -42.79 -22.72
CA ILE A 236 3.86 -43.62 -23.87
C ILE A 236 2.72 -44.55 -24.29
N GLY A 237 2.40 -44.57 -25.58
CA GLY A 237 1.30 -45.37 -26.13
C GLY A 237 0.81 -44.87 -27.48
N LYS A 238 -0.15 -45.57 -28.09
CA LYS A 238 -0.73 -45.18 -29.40
C LYS A 238 -1.49 -43.86 -29.34
N ASN A 239 -2.19 -43.58 -28.24
CA ASN A 239 -2.99 -42.37 -28.02
C ASN A 239 -2.38 -41.44 -26.95
N SER A 240 -1.13 -41.70 -26.57
CA SER A 240 -0.43 -41.03 -25.48
C SER A 240 0.33 -39.79 -25.97
N TRP A 241 1.06 -39.12 -25.09
CA TRP A 241 1.91 -37.98 -25.46
C TRP A 241 3.09 -38.36 -26.38
N LEU A 242 3.71 -39.52 -26.14
CA LEU A 242 4.80 -40.12 -26.91
C LEU A 242 4.30 -41.42 -27.55
N ASN A 243 4.79 -41.71 -28.75
CA ASN A 243 4.41 -42.94 -29.45
C ASN A 243 5.17 -44.17 -28.93
N ASN A 244 4.79 -45.35 -29.43
CA ASN A 244 5.34 -46.64 -28.99
C ASN A 244 6.83 -46.84 -29.31
N ASN A 245 7.47 -45.96 -30.08
CA ASN A 245 8.90 -46.07 -30.41
C ASN A 245 9.79 -45.55 -29.27
N VAL A 246 9.23 -44.81 -28.32
CA VAL A 246 9.99 -44.28 -27.18
C VAL A 246 10.11 -45.32 -26.07
N SER A 247 11.35 -45.68 -25.71
CA SER A 247 11.62 -46.52 -24.55
C SER A 247 11.48 -45.73 -23.24
N PRO A 248 10.88 -46.30 -22.17
CA PRO A 248 10.83 -45.67 -20.84
C PRO A 248 12.21 -45.22 -20.30
N GLU A 249 13.29 -45.89 -20.68
CA GLU A 249 14.68 -45.55 -20.35
C GLU A 249 15.04 -44.11 -20.74
N ARG A 250 14.49 -43.60 -21.85
CA ARG A 250 14.76 -42.23 -22.32
C ARG A 250 14.18 -41.17 -21.38
N LEU A 251 13.22 -41.53 -20.53
CA LEU A 251 12.55 -40.63 -19.59
C LEU A 251 13.24 -40.55 -18.22
N LYS A 252 14.01 -41.58 -17.84
CA LYS A 252 14.70 -41.68 -16.54
C LYS A 252 15.54 -40.44 -16.16
N PRO A 253 16.21 -39.73 -17.08
CA PRO A 253 16.95 -38.51 -16.74
C PRO A 253 16.07 -37.30 -16.34
N TYR A 254 14.78 -37.33 -16.68
CA TYR A 254 13.89 -36.17 -16.57
C TYR A 254 12.79 -36.36 -15.54
N VAL A 255 12.27 -37.59 -15.40
CA VAL A 255 11.09 -37.90 -14.61
C VAL A 255 11.19 -39.26 -13.93
N THR A 256 10.33 -39.48 -12.93
CA THR A 256 10.34 -40.69 -12.09
C THR A 256 9.17 -41.64 -12.35
N ASP A 257 8.37 -41.44 -13.40
CA ASP A 257 7.17 -42.25 -13.73
C ASP A 257 7.46 -43.77 -13.82
N TYR A 258 8.70 -44.12 -14.16
CA TYR A 258 9.17 -45.50 -14.34
C TYR A 258 10.26 -45.88 -13.32
N LEU A 259 10.36 -45.15 -12.21
CA LEU A 259 11.33 -45.36 -11.15
C LEU A 259 10.61 -45.55 -9.81
N GLU A 260 11.10 -46.49 -9.01
CA GLU A 260 10.66 -46.64 -7.62
C GLU A 260 11.44 -45.63 -6.76
N VAL A 261 10.79 -44.51 -6.42
CA VAL A 261 11.35 -43.44 -5.59
C VAL A 261 10.42 -43.10 -4.43
N SER A 262 10.96 -42.55 -3.34
CA SER A 262 10.15 -42.05 -2.23
C SER A 262 9.30 -40.83 -2.66
N GLU A 263 8.24 -40.54 -1.92
CA GLU A 263 7.30 -39.44 -2.22
C GLU A 263 8.00 -38.09 -2.35
N ASP A 264 8.94 -37.79 -1.47
CA ASP A 264 9.75 -36.58 -1.46
C ASP A 264 10.77 -36.50 -2.62
N GLN A 265 10.96 -37.59 -3.37
CA GLN A 265 11.81 -37.69 -4.55
C GLN A 265 11.02 -37.78 -5.86
N GLN A 266 9.69 -37.86 -5.80
CA GLN A 266 8.86 -37.92 -7.00
C GLN A 266 9.06 -36.68 -7.87
N ASN A 267 9.15 -36.92 -9.17
CA ASN A 267 9.16 -35.92 -10.22
C ASN A 267 8.38 -36.45 -11.42
N PRO A 268 7.04 -36.50 -11.31
CA PRO A 268 6.19 -37.10 -12.34
C PRO A 268 6.18 -36.27 -13.63
N SER A 269 5.95 -36.95 -14.74
CA SER A 269 5.77 -36.30 -16.03
C SER A 269 4.44 -35.55 -16.09
N SER A 270 4.52 -34.36 -16.65
CA SER A 270 3.39 -33.45 -16.82
C SER A 270 3.45 -32.79 -18.19
N TYR A 271 2.39 -32.07 -18.55
CA TYR A 271 2.34 -31.28 -19.77
C TYR A 271 1.73 -29.92 -19.51
N ILE A 272 2.17 -28.91 -20.27
CA ILE A 272 1.53 -27.60 -20.29
C ILE A 272 0.16 -27.76 -20.95
N GLU A 273 -0.90 -27.75 -20.16
CA GLU A 273 -2.29 -27.88 -20.64
C GLU A 273 -2.69 -26.65 -21.44
N SER A 274 -2.37 -25.48 -20.90
CA SER A 274 -2.67 -24.22 -21.55
C SER A 274 -1.66 -23.13 -21.22
N VAL A 275 -1.57 -22.16 -22.12
CA VAL A 275 -0.80 -20.93 -21.96
C VAL A 275 -1.75 -19.76 -22.19
N THR A 276 -1.82 -18.87 -21.21
CA THR A 276 -2.60 -17.64 -21.29
C THR A 276 -1.74 -16.51 -21.83
N TYR A 277 -2.18 -15.92 -22.93
CA TYR A 277 -1.52 -14.80 -23.59
C TYR A 277 -2.26 -13.50 -23.25
N GLY A 278 -1.50 -12.44 -23.01
CA GLY A 278 -2.06 -11.16 -22.63
C GLY A 278 -1.01 -10.13 -22.26
N LYS A 279 -1.36 -9.28 -21.29
CA LYS A 279 -0.51 -8.24 -20.70
C LYS A 279 -0.55 -8.34 -19.18
N LEU A 280 0.62 -8.18 -18.57
CA LEU A 280 0.76 -7.94 -17.14
C LEU A 280 1.49 -6.63 -16.96
N TYR A 281 0.80 -5.62 -16.45
CA TYR A 281 1.36 -4.29 -16.20
C TYR A 281 1.31 -4.01 -14.71
N THR A 282 2.48 -3.85 -14.10
CA THR A 282 2.58 -3.65 -12.65
C THR A 282 3.31 -2.35 -12.37
N LEU A 283 2.65 -1.50 -11.59
CA LEU A 283 3.16 -0.25 -11.06
C LEU A 283 3.41 -0.43 -9.57
N ILE A 284 4.59 -0.04 -9.09
CA ILE A 284 4.89 -0.03 -7.67
C ILE A 284 5.06 1.41 -7.23
N TYR A 285 4.18 1.83 -6.32
CA TYR A 285 4.22 3.13 -5.67
C TYR A 285 4.99 3.00 -4.37
N GLU A 286 6.12 3.70 -4.24
CA GLU A 286 6.85 3.84 -2.98
C GLU A 286 6.67 5.27 -2.45
N SER A 287 6.08 5.39 -1.26
CA SER A 287 5.75 6.68 -0.63
C SER A 287 6.21 6.74 0.82
N SER A 288 6.45 7.94 1.31
CA SER A 288 6.60 8.24 2.74
C SER A 288 5.27 8.61 3.43
N SER A 289 4.19 8.78 2.67
CA SER A 289 2.84 9.00 3.22
C SER A 289 2.29 7.74 3.91
N SER A 290 1.22 7.93 4.68
CA SER A 290 0.57 6.83 5.39
C SER A 290 0.01 5.77 4.45
N ALA A 291 -0.05 4.52 4.90
CA ALA A 291 -0.54 3.41 4.07
C ALA A 291 -1.99 3.63 3.61
N LYS A 292 -2.84 4.09 4.53
CA LYS A 292 -4.27 4.38 4.26
C LYS A 292 -4.45 5.51 3.24
N GLU A 293 -3.62 6.57 3.28
CA GLU A 293 -3.70 7.64 2.30
C GLU A 293 -3.26 7.20 0.91
N VAL A 294 -2.16 6.44 0.81
CA VAL A 294 -1.67 5.92 -0.46
C VAL A 294 -2.70 4.97 -1.06
N GLU A 295 -3.29 4.09 -0.25
CA GLU A 295 -4.37 3.20 -0.69
C GLU A 295 -5.61 3.97 -1.17
N ALA A 296 -6.04 4.99 -0.43
CA ALA A 296 -7.18 5.81 -0.82
C ALA A 296 -6.91 6.56 -2.13
N ALA A 297 -5.72 7.14 -2.28
CA ALA A 297 -5.29 7.83 -3.49
C ALA A 297 -5.27 6.86 -4.69
N LEU A 298 -4.71 5.65 -4.53
CA LEU A 298 -4.65 4.63 -5.58
C LEU A 298 -6.05 4.10 -5.96
N ASN A 299 -6.92 3.83 -4.99
CA ASN A 299 -8.30 3.42 -5.27
C ASN A 299 -9.08 4.53 -5.97
N PHE A 300 -8.88 5.79 -5.59
CA PHE A 300 -9.45 6.94 -6.28
C PHE A 300 -8.97 6.97 -7.75
N ALA A 301 -7.66 6.87 -7.95
CA ALA A 301 -7.02 6.90 -9.26
C ALA A 301 -7.51 5.80 -10.22
N TYR A 302 -7.53 4.54 -9.77
CA TYR A 302 -7.73 3.39 -10.66
C TYR A 302 -9.13 2.79 -10.63
N LYS A 303 -9.95 3.06 -9.59
CA LYS A 303 -11.30 2.49 -9.45
C LYS A 303 -12.43 3.52 -9.53
N SER A 304 -12.14 4.82 -9.45
CA SER A 304 -13.17 5.88 -9.36
C SER A 304 -13.23 6.79 -10.59
N VAL A 305 -12.70 6.33 -11.73
CA VAL A 305 -12.71 7.08 -13.00
C VAL A 305 -14.17 7.41 -13.39
N GLY A 306 -14.52 8.70 -13.40
CA GLY A 306 -15.86 9.19 -13.80
C GLY A 306 -16.79 9.63 -12.65
N THR A 307 -16.32 9.67 -11.41
CA THR A 307 -17.11 10.15 -10.25
C THR A 307 -16.81 11.63 -9.96
N GLU A 308 -17.83 12.48 -9.78
CA GLU A 308 -17.63 13.86 -9.31
C GLU A 308 -17.14 13.87 -7.85
N VAL A 309 -15.96 14.45 -7.60
CA VAL A 309 -15.32 14.46 -6.28
C VAL A 309 -14.82 15.87 -5.93
N ASN A 310 -14.77 16.18 -4.63
CA ASN A 310 -14.30 17.44 -4.06
C ASN A 310 -12.87 17.79 -4.54
N ALA A 311 -12.68 19.00 -5.07
CA ALA A 311 -11.41 19.53 -5.56
C ALA A 311 -10.28 19.52 -4.52
N GLU A 312 -10.59 19.69 -3.23
CA GLU A 312 -9.60 19.65 -2.15
C GLU A 312 -9.03 18.23 -1.95
N LEU A 313 -9.87 17.20 -2.08
CA LEU A 313 -9.48 15.81 -1.96
C LEU A 313 -8.62 15.38 -3.17
N GLU A 314 -8.98 15.85 -4.37
CA GLU A 314 -8.21 15.64 -5.59
C GLU A 314 -6.81 16.27 -5.50
N ALA A 315 -6.70 17.50 -4.99
CA ALA A 315 -5.42 18.18 -4.79
C ALA A 315 -4.51 17.40 -3.82
N ARG A 316 -5.07 16.89 -2.72
CA ARG A 316 -4.33 16.08 -1.75
C ARG A 316 -3.80 14.77 -2.35
N TYR A 317 -4.63 14.05 -3.11
CA TYR A 317 -4.20 12.80 -3.77
C TYR A 317 -3.15 13.07 -4.85
N LYS A 318 -3.26 14.17 -5.60
CA LYS A 318 -2.20 14.62 -6.53
C LYS A 318 -0.87 14.87 -5.82
N SER A 319 -0.88 15.46 -4.61
CA SER A 319 0.34 15.65 -3.80
C SER A 319 1.00 14.31 -3.46
N ILE A 320 0.22 13.33 -2.97
CA ILE A 320 0.73 11.99 -2.62
C ILE A 320 1.40 11.34 -3.82
N PHE A 321 0.79 11.41 -5.01
CA PHE A 321 1.42 10.89 -6.22
C PHE A 321 2.71 11.64 -6.55
N SER A 322 2.69 12.98 -6.52
CA SER A 322 3.86 13.81 -6.82
C SER A 322 5.08 13.53 -5.93
N GLU A 323 4.85 13.11 -4.69
CA GLU A 323 5.87 12.75 -3.72
C GLU A 323 6.25 11.26 -3.74
N SER A 324 5.50 10.43 -4.47
CA SER A 324 5.75 9.00 -4.60
C SER A 324 6.76 8.70 -5.71
N THR A 325 7.58 7.67 -5.49
CA THR A 325 8.40 7.07 -6.54
C THR A 325 7.63 5.94 -7.20
N VAL A 326 7.49 5.98 -8.52
CA VAL A 326 6.80 4.93 -9.29
C VAL A 326 7.82 4.07 -10.03
N LYS A 327 7.78 2.76 -9.81
CA LYS A 327 8.50 1.75 -10.59
C LYS A 327 7.51 1.03 -11.49
N VAL A 328 7.91 0.70 -12.71
CA VAL A 328 7.00 0.12 -13.71
C VAL A 328 7.64 -1.09 -14.35
N LYS A 329 6.87 -2.17 -14.53
CA LYS A 329 7.23 -3.28 -15.40
C LYS A 329 6.02 -3.73 -16.20
N GLN A 330 6.26 -4.04 -17.46
CA GLN A 330 5.27 -4.57 -18.39
C GLN A 330 5.77 -5.88 -18.97
N LEU A 331 4.93 -6.91 -18.93
CA LEU A 331 5.09 -8.14 -19.71
C LEU A 331 4.04 -8.15 -20.83
N GLY A 332 4.51 -8.27 -22.06
CA GLY A 332 3.70 -8.21 -23.27
C GLY A 332 3.30 -6.81 -23.71
N GLY A 333 2.48 -6.75 -24.76
CA GLY A 333 2.07 -5.49 -25.38
C GLY A 333 3.07 -4.84 -26.31
N ASN A 334 2.64 -3.78 -26.98
CA ASN A 334 3.51 -2.96 -27.80
C ASN A 334 4.53 -2.21 -26.91
N ALA A 335 5.82 -2.36 -27.23
CA ALA A 335 6.91 -1.78 -26.45
C ALA A 335 6.85 -0.24 -26.41
N THR A 336 6.47 0.41 -27.51
CA THR A 336 6.45 1.88 -27.62
C THR A 336 5.37 2.49 -26.73
N SER A 337 4.13 1.98 -26.82
CA SER A 337 3.03 2.48 -25.98
C SER A 337 3.24 2.10 -24.51
N GLY A 338 3.81 0.92 -24.23
CA GLY A 338 4.18 0.51 -22.88
C GLY A 338 5.23 1.43 -22.23
N ILE A 339 6.27 1.81 -22.98
CA ILE A 339 7.28 2.79 -22.51
C ILE A 339 6.64 4.15 -22.26
N ALA A 340 5.81 4.64 -23.19
CA ALA A 340 5.13 5.93 -23.04
C ALA A 340 4.24 5.99 -21.80
N SER A 341 3.46 4.93 -21.53
CA SER A 341 2.66 4.80 -20.31
C SER A 341 3.52 4.71 -19.05
N SER A 342 4.62 3.95 -19.11
CA SER A 342 5.55 3.83 -17.98
C SER A 342 6.16 5.17 -17.61
N LEU A 343 6.59 5.95 -18.61
CA LEU A 343 7.08 7.32 -18.40
C LEU A 343 5.97 8.26 -17.89
N ALA A 344 4.73 8.10 -18.36
CA ALA A 344 3.60 8.86 -17.85
C ALA A 344 3.31 8.55 -16.38
N ALA A 345 3.31 7.27 -15.99
CA ALA A 345 3.15 6.84 -14.60
C ALA A 345 4.27 7.41 -13.71
N MET A 346 5.52 7.35 -14.18
CA MET A 346 6.67 7.96 -13.49
C MET A 346 6.58 9.49 -13.38
N ALA A 347 5.93 10.14 -14.36
CA ALA A 347 5.63 11.56 -14.33
C ALA A 347 4.32 11.90 -13.58
N ASN A 348 3.70 10.93 -12.91
CA ASN A 348 2.41 11.05 -12.23
C ASN A 348 1.26 11.56 -13.12
N ASN A 349 1.33 11.26 -14.42
CA ASN A 349 0.25 11.51 -15.36
C ASN A 349 -0.64 10.26 -15.46
N LEU A 350 -1.58 10.16 -14.52
CA LEU A 350 -2.49 9.04 -14.40
C LEU A 350 -3.45 8.91 -15.58
N ASP A 351 -3.93 10.03 -16.15
CA ASP A 351 -4.85 10.02 -17.29
C ASP A 351 -4.24 9.27 -18.47
N ARG A 352 -2.96 9.48 -18.75
CA ARG A 352 -2.24 8.76 -19.79
C ARG A 352 -2.01 7.29 -19.48
N VAL A 353 -1.88 6.91 -18.22
CA VAL A 353 -1.85 5.50 -17.83
C VAL A 353 -3.20 4.87 -18.13
N VAL A 354 -4.30 5.51 -17.72
CA VAL A 354 -5.68 5.05 -17.97
C VAL A 354 -5.97 4.95 -19.47
N ASP A 355 -5.55 5.93 -20.27
CA ASP A 355 -5.73 5.90 -21.73
C ASP A 355 -4.91 4.79 -22.38
N PHE A 356 -3.68 4.55 -21.93
CA PHE A 356 -2.91 3.39 -22.36
C PHE A 356 -3.62 2.06 -22.07
N LEU A 357 -4.29 1.94 -20.91
CA LEU A 357 -5.06 0.74 -20.58
C LEU A 357 -6.24 0.55 -21.54
N LYS A 358 -6.90 1.64 -21.95
CA LYS A 358 -8.02 1.60 -22.90
C LYS A 358 -7.56 1.27 -24.32
N GLU A 359 -6.55 1.96 -24.82
CA GLU A 359 -6.05 1.82 -26.20
C GLU A 359 -5.33 0.49 -26.43
N GLY A 360 -4.67 -0.04 -25.39
CA GLY A 360 -3.96 -1.31 -25.46
C GLY A 360 -4.86 -2.55 -25.36
N ALA A 361 -6.18 -2.40 -25.26
CA ALA A 361 -7.02 -3.51 -24.83
C ALA A 361 -7.31 -4.58 -25.90
N GLU A 362 -7.08 -4.25 -27.17
CA GLU A 362 -7.45 -5.12 -28.29
C GLU A 362 -6.29 -6.00 -28.78
N VAL A 363 -6.61 -7.25 -29.11
CA VAL A 363 -5.67 -8.20 -29.71
C VAL A 363 -5.52 -7.87 -31.19
N SER A 364 -4.29 -7.71 -31.64
CA SER A 364 -4.00 -7.38 -33.05
C SER A 364 -2.67 -7.97 -33.49
N VAL A 365 -2.34 -7.79 -34.78
CA VAL A 365 -1.03 -8.19 -35.32
C VAL A 365 0.13 -7.50 -34.58
N ASP A 366 -0.04 -6.23 -34.22
CA ASP A 366 0.97 -5.44 -33.49
C ASP A 366 0.87 -5.62 -31.96
N ASN A 367 -0.15 -6.35 -31.50
CA ASN A 367 -0.41 -6.63 -30.09
C ASN A 367 -0.96 -8.05 -29.89
N PRO A 368 -0.20 -9.11 -30.22
CA PRO A 368 -0.69 -10.50 -30.17
C PRO A 368 -0.77 -11.07 -28.75
N GLY A 369 -0.30 -10.35 -27.74
CA GLY A 369 -0.19 -10.82 -26.36
C GLY A 369 1.09 -11.61 -26.09
N TYR A 370 1.45 -11.67 -24.82
CA TYR A 370 2.63 -12.39 -24.32
C TYR A 370 2.20 -13.46 -23.32
N PRO A 371 2.91 -14.60 -23.20
CA PRO A 371 2.63 -15.58 -22.15
C PRO A 371 2.69 -14.94 -20.76
N ILE A 372 1.55 -14.85 -20.07
CA ILE A 372 1.47 -14.24 -18.73
C ILE A 372 1.16 -15.27 -17.64
N SER A 373 0.57 -16.41 -17.99
CA SER A 373 0.45 -17.56 -17.10
C SER A 373 0.29 -18.86 -17.89
N TYR A 374 0.46 -20.00 -17.24
CA TYR A 374 0.27 -21.33 -17.82
C TYR A 374 -0.29 -22.30 -16.79
N LYS A 375 -0.98 -23.33 -17.29
CA LYS A 375 -1.50 -24.45 -16.49
C LYS A 375 -0.80 -25.73 -16.87
N VAL A 376 -0.68 -26.63 -15.90
CA VAL A 376 0.01 -27.91 -16.05
C VAL A 376 -0.89 -29.02 -15.54
N ASN A 377 -0.92 -30.13 -16.27
CA ASN A 377 -1.60 -31.35 -15.84
C ASN A 377 -0.63 -32.53 -15.85
N TYR A 378 -0.88 -33.54 -15.03
CA TYR A 378 -0.15 -34.80 -15.09
C TYR A 378 -0.48 -35.56 -16.36
N THR A 379 0.53 -36.22 -16.95
CA THR A 379 0.30 -37.04 -18.16
C THR A 379 -0.51 -38.31 -17.87
N TYR A 380 -0.41 -38.86 -16.65
CA TYR A 380 -0.98 -40.14 -16.27
C TYR A 380 -2.52 -40.11 -16.20
N ASP A 381 -3.10 -39.10 -15.54
CA ASP A 381 -4.54 -39.00 -15.28
C ASP A 381 -5.16 -37.67 -15.74
N ASN A 382 -4.37 -36.77 -16.33
CA ASN A 382 -4.78 -35.44 -16.75
C ASN A 382 -5.33 -34.54 -15.63
N ARG A 383 -5.06 -34.86 -14.35
CA ARG A 383 -5.41 -33.95 -13.25
C ARG A 383 -4.49 -32.74 -13.22
N PRO A 384 -5.00 -31.55 -12.81
CA PRO A 384 -4.17 -30.37 -12.63
C PRO A 384 -3.02 -30.59 -11.64
N PHE A 385 -1.83 -30.17 -12.03
CA PHE A 385 -0.70 -30.00 -11.14
C PHE A 385 -0.94 -28.75 -10.29
N LYS A 386 -0.80 -28.90 -8.96
CA LYS A 386 -1.05 -27.83 -8.00
C LYS A 386 0.07 -27.73 -6.99
N VAL A 387 0.42 -26.50 -6.63
CA VAL A 387 1.38 -26.22 -5.57
C VAL A 387 0.66 -25.54 -4.42
N SER A 388 0.79 -26.10 -3.21
CA SER A 388 0.32 -25.47 -1.98
C SER A 388 1.51 -24.87 -1.23
N SER A 389 1.41 -23.61 -0.83
CA SER A 389 2.46 -22.83 -0.15
C SER A 389 1.96 -22.28 1.18
N ASN A 390 2.66 -22.57 2.27
CA ASN A 390 2.39 -21.92 3.55
C ASN A 390 3.05 -20.53 3.59
N LEU A 391 2.23 -19.51 3.81
CA LEU A 391 2.61 -18.11 3.79
C LEU A 391 2.35 -17.50 5.16
N GLU A 392 3.31 -16.71 5.62
CA GLU A 392 3.27 -15.99 6.89
C GLU A 392 4.01 -14.67 6.70
N TYR A 393 3.38 -13.58 7.17
CA TYR A 393 3.93 -12.22 7.15
C TYR A 393 3.25 -11.32 8.20
N THR A 394 3.87 -10.18 8.50
CA THR A 394 3.32 -9.17 9.42
C THR A 394 2.83 -7.94 8.66
N ILE A 395 1.61 -7.48 8.95
CA ILE A 395 1.06 -6.20 8.48
C ILE A 395 1.09 -5.21 9.64
N LYS A 396 1.67 -4.02 9.44
CA LYS A 396 1.50 -2.89 10.37
C LYS A 396 0.28 -2.06 9.99
N GLU A 397 -0.78 -2.12 10.76
CA GLU A 397 -1.96 -1.26 10.60
C GLU A 397 -1.89 -0.07 11.57
N CYS A 398 -2.10 1.15 11.07
CA CYS A 398 -2.15 2.35 11.90
C CYS A 398 -3.45 3.12 11.68
N ASP A 399 -3.91 3.85 12.68
CA ASP A 399 -5.01 4.80 12.56
C ASP A 399 -4.51 6.12 11.99
N LEU A 400 -5.20 6.63 10.97
CA LEU A 400 -4.93 7.97 10.45
C LEU A 400 -5.66 8.98 11.33
N VAL A 401 -4.91 9.74 12.12
CA VAL A 401 -5.45 10.75 13.02
C VAL A 401 -5.11 12.14 12.50
N TYR A 402 -6.15 12.94 12.28
CA TYR A 402 -6.01 14.33 11.87
C TYR A 402 -5.83 15.24 13.07
N TYR A 403 -4.95 16.22 12.92
CA TYR A 403 -4.67 17.21 13.94
C TYR A 403 -4.83 18.61 13.36
N ASP A 404 -5.52 19.46 14.11
CA ASP A 404 -5.53 20.90 13.86
C ASP A 404 -4.51 21.57 14.77
N LYS A 405 -3.72 22.49 14.19
CA LYS A 405 -2.90 23.41 14.96
C LYS A 405 -3.74 24.66 15.24
N ILE A 406 -4.24 24.80 16.45
CA ILE A 406 -5.06 25.95 16.84
C ILE A 406 -4.16 27.01 17.49
N ARG A 407 -4.35 28.25 17.07
CA ARG A 407 -3.82 29.43 17.76
C ARG A 407 -4.93 30.13 18.53
N VAL A 408 -4.61 30.51 19.76
CA VAL A 408 -5.44 31.36 20.60
C VAL A 408 -4.65 32.62 20.92
N ASP A 409 -5.25 33.77 20.63
CA ASP A 409 -4.64 35.09 20.76
C ASP A 409 -5.49 35.94 21.73
N PRO A 410 -5.11 36.08 23.01
CA PRO A 410 -5.80 36.98 23.92
C PRO A 410 -5.64 38.42 23.44
N THR A 411 -6.74 39.15 23.32
CA THR A 411 -6.73 40.49 22.72
C THR A 411 -6.97 41.57 23.77
N ASN A 412 -8.08 41.51 24.49
CA ASN A 412 -8.51 42.61 25.34
C ASN A 412 -9.25 42.12 26.57
N VAL A 413 -9.32 42.98 27.57
CA VAL A 413 -10.18 42.85 28.73
C VAL A 413 -11.23 43.94 28.71
N ALA A 414 -12.48 43.57 29.00
CA ALA A 414 -13.61 44.49 29.11
C ALA A 414 -14.28 44.31 30.48
N LEU A 415 -14.39 45.40 31.24
CA LEU A 415 -15.03 45.42 32.55
C LEU A 415 -16.38 46.13 32.47
N TYR A 416 -17.44 45.48 32.95
CA TYR A 416 -18.82 45.98 32.97
C TYR A 416 -19.37 45.88 34.39
N GLY A 417 -19.76 47.02 34.97
CA GLY A 417 -20.10 47.11 36.38
C GLY A 417 -20.85 48.37 36.75
N SER A 418 -21.30 48.45 37.99
CA SER A 418 -21.89 49.66 38.57
C SER A 418 -20.79 50.44 39.30
N ASP A 419 -20.58 51.70 38.90
CA ASP A 419 -19.66 52.62 39.57
C ASP A 419 -20.00 52.69 41.08
N HIS A 420 -19.17 52.03 41.90
CA HIS A 420 -19.23 52.04 43.36
C HIS A 420 -18.37 53.18 43.95
N GLY A 421 -18.13 54.25 43.18
CA GLY A 421 -17.24 55.36 43.52
C GLY A 421 -15.83 55.24 42.92
N THR A 422 -15.61 54.32 41.99
CA THR A 422 -14.35 54.12 41.25
C THR A 422 -14.62 54.17 39.75
N SER A 423 -13.63 54.63 38.98
CA SER A 423 -13.77 54.75 37.53
C SER A 423 -13.38 53.48 36.76
N GLY A 424 -12.95 52.44 37.47
CA GLY A 424 -12.45 51.17 36.93
C GLY A 424 -11.91 50.25 38.02
N GLY A 425 -10.97 49.37 37.66
CA GLY A 425 -10.23 48.54 38.63
C GLY A 425 -8.83 48.11 38.17
N GLU A 426 -8.02 47.64 39.12
CA GLU A 426 -6.66 47.11 38.92
C GLU A 426 -6.70 45.61 38.65
N LEU A 427 -7.16 45.23 37.46
CA LEU A 427 -7.28 43.83 37.08
C LEU A 427 -5.92 43.18 36.80
N PHE A 428 -5.81 41.92 37.18
CA PHE A 428 -4.72 41.02 36.78
C PHE A 428 -5.28 39.63 36.47
N GLY A 429 -4.54 38.85 35.70
CA GLY A 429 -5.03 37.52 35.38
C GLY A 429 -4.04 36.61 34.72
N ARG A 430 -4.54 35.40 34.46
CA ARG A 430 -3.85 34.40 33.66
C ARG A 430 -4.82 33.73 32.69
N PHE A 431 -4.28 33.43 31.52
CA PHE A 431 -4.97 32.87 30.38
C PHE A 431 -4.21 31.65 29.87
N TYR A 432 -4.90 30.55 29.64
CA TYR A 432 -4.28 29.30 29.21
C TYR A 432 -5.26 28.32 28.59
N VAL A 433 -4.74 27.29 27.94
CA VAL A 433 -5.56 26.23 27.33
C VAL A 433 -5.40 24.94 28.12
N GLU A 434 -6.49 24.21 28.30
CA GLU A 434 -6.46 22.84 28.78
C GLU A 434 -7.07 21.91 27.74
N LYS A 435 -6.56 20.68 27.64
CA LYS A 435 -7.14 19.61 26.83
C LYS A 435 -7.80 18.58 27.72
N TYR A 436 -8.84 17.94 27.20
CA TYR A 436 -9.54 16.87 27.90
C TYR A 436 -8.89 15.52 27.60
N ASP A 437 -8.56 14.78 28.64
CA ASP A 437 -8.16 13.38 28.56
C ASP A 437 -9.41 12.51 28.78
N GLN A 438 -9.85 11.82 27.74
CA GLN A 438 -11.06 10.99 27.79
C GLN A 438 -10.88 9.75 28.65
N GLU A 439 -9.68 9.16 28.70
CA GLU A 439 -9.42 7.93 29.45
C GLU A 439 -9.37 8.23 30.95
N LEU A 440 -8.75 9.34 31.32
CA LEU A 440 -8.61 9.76 32.70
C LEU A 440 -9.80 10.60 33.19
N GLY A 441 -10.65 11.09 32.28
CA GLY A 441 -11.76 12.00 32.59
C GLY A 441 -11.29 13.33 33.19
N THR A 442 -10.09 13.78 32.84
CA THR A 442 -9.43 14.94 33.49
C THR A 442 -8.96 15.97 32.48
N TRP A 443 -8.81 17.21 32.94
CA TRP A 443 -8.28 18.31 32.14
C TRP A 443 -6.81 18.54 32.46
N TYR A 444 -5.97 18.66 31.43
CA TYR A 444 -4.55 18.94 31.60
C TYR A 444 -4.14 20.20 30.84
N LEU A 445 -3.22 20.97 31.42
CA LEU A 445 -2.67 22.19 30.82
C LEU A 445 -1.92 21.85 29.53
N THR A 446 -2.18 22.60 28.46
CA THR A 446 -1.39 22.56 27.22
C THR A 446 -0.80 23.93 26.91
N GLY A 447 0.48 23.97 26.53
CA GLY A 447 1.21 25.21 26.34
C GLY A 447 1.50 25.97 27.64
N ASN A 448 1.91 27.24 27.47
CA ASN A 448 2.25 28.12 28.58
C ASN A 448 1.04 28.93 29.05
N LYS A 449 1.07 29.35 30.32
CA LYS A 449 0.13 30.34 30.84
C LYS A 449 0.60 31.74 30.44
N ILE A 450 -0.31 32.53 29.89
CA ILE A 450 -0.11 33.95 29.63
C ILE A 450 -0.60 34.71 30.86
N TYR A 451 0.27 35.49 31.48
CA TYR A 451 -0.07 36.39 32.57
C TYR A 451 -0.17 37.82 32.04
N TRP A 452 -1.12 38.59 32.57
CA TRP A 452 -1.45 39.96 32.14
C TRP A 452 -1.96 40.81 33.31
N GLY A 453 -2.01 42.12 33.09
CA GLY A 453 -2.55 43.10 34.04
C GLY A 453 -1.57 43.55 35.12
N TYR A 454 -2.12 44.02 36.24
CA TYR A 454 -1.38 44.71 37.30
C TYR A 454 -0.14 43.93 37.78
N GLY A 455 1.02 44.58 37.81
CA GLY A 455 2.30 43.99 38.24
C GLY A 455 2.98 43.03 37.26
N ILE A 456 2.38 42.78 36.09
CA ILE A 456 2.96 41.96 35.01
C ILE A 456 3.28 42.82 33.79
N GLU A 457 2.31 43.64 33.40
CA GLU A 457 2.47 44.71 32.43
C GLU A 457 2.78 45.99 33.22
N ASP A 458 3.50 46.96 32.62
CA ASP A 458 3.97 48.20 33.27
C ASP A 458 2.82 49.17 33.64
N HIS A 459 1.82 48.67 34.38
CA HIS A 459 0.59 49.32 34.77
C HIS A 459 0.70 49.81 36.20
N VAL A 460 0.82 51.12 36.39
CA VAL A 460 0.96 51.77 37.69
C VAL A 460 -0.14 52.80 37.98
N GLY A 461 -1.16 52.91 37.11
CA GLY A 461 -2.26 53.86 37.27
C GLY A 461 -3.49 53.24 37.94
N LEU A 462 -4.09 53.98 38.89
CA LEU A 462 -5.38 53.63 39.48
C LEU A 462 -6.47 53.53 38.41
N ASP A 463 -7.40 52.58 38.59
CA ASP A 463 -8.53 52.32 37.71
C ASP A 463 -8.10 52.14 36.24
N TYR A 464 -7.01 51.42 35.98
CA TYR A 464 -6.47 51.26 34.62
C TYR A 464 -7.50 50.65 33.65
N TYR A 465 -8.25 49.64 34.12
CA TYR A 465 -9.34 49.01 33.37
C TYR A 465 -10.65 49.74 33.66
N LYS A 466 -10.97 50.74 32.83
CA LYS A 466 -12.18 51.56 32.97
C LYS A 466 -13.45 50.77 32.66
N PHE A 467 -14.53 51.06 33.38
CA PHE A 467 -15.85 50.50 33.08
C PHE A 467 -16.30 50.83 31.65
N ASN A 468 -16.93 49.86 30.99
CA ASN A 468 -17.46 49.93 29.64
C ASN A 468 -16.41 50.27 28.56
N GLN A 469 -15.12 50.02 28.84
CA GLN A 469 -14.03 50.17 27.87
C GLN A 469 -13.29 48.84 27.70
N LYS A 470 -12.85 48.57 26.46
CA LYS A 470 -11.91 47.48 26.18
C LYS A 470 -10.48 48.00 26.32
N ARG A 471 -9.61 47.18 26.90
CA ARG A 471 -8.17 47.45 27.03
C ARG A 471 -7.38 46.26 26.55
N SER A 472 -6.35 46.52 25.73
CA SER A 472 -5.45 45.49 25.23
C SER A 472 -4.72 44.81 26.38
N VAL A 473 -4.50 43.50 26.26
CA VAL A 473 -3.72 42.71 27.23
C VAL A 473 -2.85 41.71 26.49
N ALA A 474 -1.74 41.33 27.11
CA ALA A 474 -0.87 40.28 26.61
C ALA A 474 -0.35 40.49 25.17
N ASP A 475 -0.18 41.75 24.75
CA ASP A 475 0.22 42.13 23.39
C ASP A 475 1.36 41.26 22.84
N GLY A 476 1.10 40.61 21.70
CA GLY A 476 2.06 39.77 20.99
C GLY A 476 2.27 38.37 21.58
N LYS A 477 1.58 38.00 22.67
CA LYS A 477 1.64 36.66 23.26
C LYS A 477 0.49 35.81 22.73
N VAL A 478 0.80 34.60 22.28
CA VAL A 478 -0.19 33.63 21.75
C VAL A 478 0.02 32.24 22.34
N ILE A 479 -1.00 31.40 22.25
CA ILE A 479 -0.92 29.97 22.59
C ILE A 479 -1.20 29.15 21.33
N ASP A 480 -0.18 28.40 20.89
CA ASP A 480 -0.31 27.41 19.83
C ASP A 480 -0.37 26.01 20.43
N PHE A 481 -1.33 25.20 20.01
CA PHE A 481 -1.40 23.80 20.43
C PHE A 481 -1.98 22.91 19.33
N MET A 482 -1.66 21.61 19.39
CA MET A 482 -2.21 20.59 18.52
C MET A 482 -3.36 19.87 19.22
N VAL A 483 -4.46 19.66 18.51
CA VAL A 483 -5.61 18.89 18.99
C VAL A 483 -6.15 17.97 17.90
N LYS A 484 -6.62 16.78 18.29
CA LYS A 484 -7.12 15.76 17.35
C LYS A 484 -8.50 16.15 16.83
N ALA A 485 -8.66 16.21 15.51
CA ALA A 485 -9.93 16.51 14.84
C ALA A 485 -10.82 15.25 14.75
N LYS A 486 -11.30 14.74 15.91
CA LYS A 486 -12.19 13.58 16.01
C LYS A 486 -13.31 13.81 17.03
N ALA A 487 -14.40 13.05 16.94
CA ALA A 487 -15.51 13.13 17.89
C ALA A 487 -15.05 12.94 19.35
N GLY A 488 -15.62 13.75 20.24
CA GLY A 488 -15.36 13.70 21.68
C GLY A 488 -14.05 14.34 22.11
N GLU A 489 -13.17 14.75 21.19
CA GLU A 489 -11.98 15.53 21.55
C GLU A 489 -12.39 16.94 21.92
N ARG A 490 -11.79 17.43 23.01
CA ARG A 490 -12.14 18.73 23.58
C ARG A 490 -10.93 19.47 24.07
N PHE A 491 -10.99 20.78 23.92
CA PHE A 491 -10.11 21.69 24.62
C PHE A 491 -10.95 22.80 25.24
N ARG A 492 -10.40 23.50 26.22
CA ARG A 492 -11.03 24.69 26.77
C ARG A 492 -10.03 25.81 26.95
N ILE A 493 -10.51 27.01 26.68
CA ILE A 493 -9.78 28.25 26.88
C ILE A 493 -10.18 28.78 28.25
N VAL A 494 -9.20 28.91 29.13
CA VAL A 494 -9.40 29.23 30.54
C VAL A 494 -8.93 30.63 30.86
N SER A 495 -9.76 31.38 31.57
CA SER A 495 -9.42 32.67 32.16
C SER A 495 -9.56 32.61 33.69
N VAL A 496 -8.61 33.23 34.39
CA VAL A 496 -8.68 33.51 35.82
C VAL A 496 -8.34 34.99 36.00
N ILE A 497 -9.26 35.75 36.60
CA ILE A 497 -9.14 37.20 36.76
C ILE A 497 -9.28 37.54 38.24
N GLY A 498 -8.41 38.42 38.71
CA GLY A 498 -8.47 39.02 40.04
C GLY A 498 -8.33 40.53 39.96
N GLU A 499 -8.38 41.17 41.12
CA GLU A 499 -8.30 42.63 41.28
C GLU A 499 -7.31 42.98 42.39
N CYS A 500 -6.64 44.13 42.26
CA CYS A 500 -5.53 44.58 43.10
C CYS A 500 -5.77 45.91 43.84
N ASP A 501 -7.02 46.34 44.08
CA ASP A 501 -7.33 47.64 44.69
C ASP A 501 -6.64 47.88 46.05
N SER A 502 -6.90 47.02 47.05
CA SER A 502 -6.23 47.05 48.36
C SER A 502 -5.33 45.82 48.65
N GLY A 503 -5.37 44.85 47.75
CA GLY A 503 -4.55 43.64 47.74
C GLY A 503 -4.91 42.75 46.56
N CYS A 504 -3.93 42.04 46.01
CA CYS A 504 -4.13 41.24 44.80
C CYS A 504 -4.77 39.89 45.12
N TYR A 505 -6.09 39.78 44.91
CA TYR A 505 -6.85 38.58 45.19
C TYR A 505 -7.64 38.08 43.97
N VAL A 506 -7.71 36.76 43.83
CA VAL A 506 -8.71 36.11 42.96
C VAL A 506 -9.92 35.81 43.84
N TYR A 507 -11.01 36.55 43.62
CA TYR A 507 -12.24 36.39 44.38
C TYR A 507 -12.96 35.07 44.01
N ARG A 508 -13.90 34.64 44.87
CA ARG A 508 -14.63 33.37 44.67
C ARG A 508 -15.46 33.37 43.37
N ASP A 509 -15.96 34.54 42.98
CA ASP A 509 -16.62 34.82 41.72
C ASP A 509 -15.62 34.97 40.57
N GLY A 510 -14.40 35.45 40.83
CA GLY A 510 -13.26 35.48 39.89
C GLY A 510 -12.61 34.11 39.62
N ALA A 511 -13.27 33.03 40.06
CA ALA A 511 -12.81 31.65 39.88
C ALA A 511 -12.66 31.28 38.40
N LYS A 512 -11.96 30.17 38.17
CA LYS A 512 -11.66 29.60 36.85
C LYS A 512 -12.89 29.57 35.93
N ALA A 513 -12.93 30.47 34.95
CA ALA A 513 -13.93 30.52 33.89
C ALA A 513 -13.36 29.95 32.59
N TYR A 514 -14.19 29.39 31.72
CA TYR A 514 -13.72 28.79 30.48
C TYR A 514 -14.80 28.70 29.40
N ASN A 515 -14.36 28.70 28.14
CA ASN A 515 -15.16 28.27 26.99
C ASN A 515 -14.60 26.93 26.50
N GLU A 516 -15.46 25.94 26.34
CA GLU A 516 -15.09 24.57 25.96
C GLU A 516 -15.49 24.31 24.50
N TYR A 517 -14.51 23.83 23.72
CA TYR A 517 -14.66 23.53 22.32
C TYR A 517 -14.61 22.02 22.11
N GLU A 518 -15.53 21.50 21.31
CA GLU A 518 -15.59 20.11 20.86
C GLU A 518 -15.58 20.05 19.34
N TYR A 519 -14.93 19.02 18.79
CA TYR A 519 -14.91 18.81 17.34
C TYR A 519 -16.22 18.20 16.85
N ASN A 520 -16.93 18.92 15.98
CA ASN A 520 -18.18 18.46 15.37
C ASN A 520 -17.89 17.76 14.03
N LEU A 521 -18.17 16.46 13.95
CA LEU A 521 -17.93 15.66 12.74
C LEU A 521 -18.79 16.06 11.54
N SER A 522 -19.97 16.64 11.78
CA SER A 522 -20.92 17.01 10.71
C SER A 522 -20.53 18.31 10.04
N SER A 523 -20.19 19.33 10.83
CA SER A 523 -19.73 20.63 10.32
C SER A 523 -18.24 20.65 10.00
N LYS A 524 -17.47 19.69 10.53
CA LYS A 524 -15.99 19.64 10.47
C LYS A 524 -15.34 20.88 11.09
N LYS A 525 -15.92 21.37 12.19
CA LYS A 525 -15.46 22.57 12.90
C LYS A 525 -15.32 22.30 14.39
N TRP A 526 -14.41 23.03 15.03
CA TRP A 526 -14.36 23.15 16.48
C TRP A 526 -15.43 24.12 16.93
N GLU A 527 -16.39 23.65 17.73
CA GLU A 527 -17.54 24.43 18.16
C GLU A 527 -17.49 24.61 19.69
N ASP A 528 -17.68 25.84 20.16
CA ASP A 528 -17.89 26.15 21.58
C ASP A 528 -19.21 25.50 22.02
N TYR A 529 -19.07 24.33 22.64
CA TYR A 529 -20.17 23.49 23.10
C TYR A 529 -20.96 24.16 24.24
N THR A 530 -20.31 25.05 24.98
CA THR A 530 -20.90 25.67 26.17
C THR A 530 -21.70 26.92 25.88
N ARG A 531 -21.43 27.62 24.77
CA ARG A 531 -22.12 28.85 24.34
C ARG A 531 -22.28 29.88 25.45
N HIS A 532 -21.26 30.02 26.31
CA HIS A 532 -21.32 30.87 27.50
C HIS A 532 -21.48 32.36 27.20
N ASN A 533 -20.99 32.82 26.03
CA ASN A 533 -21.08 34.21 25.62
C ASN A 533 -22.17 34.38 24.56
N PRO A 534 -23.39 34.84 24.92
CA PRO A 534 -24.51 34.95 23.98
C PRO A 534 -24.31 36.04 22.91
N TYR A 535 -23.28 36.88 23.06
CA TYR A 535 -22.96 37.97 22.12
C TYR A 535 -22.00 37.54 21.01
N VAL A 536 -21.64 36.25 20.96
CA VAL A 536 -20.81 35.69 19.90
C VAL A 536 -21.72 35.18 18.78
N ASP A 537 -21.57 35.74 17.58
CA ASP A 537 -22.36 35.33 16.41
C ASP A 537 -21.89 34.02 15.80
N ASN A 538 -20.59 33.70 15.96
CA ASN A 538 -19.98 32.47 15.45
C ASN A 538 -19.23 31.73 16.56
N TYR A 539 -19.77 30.61 17.03
CA TYR A 539 -19.20 29.82 18.10
C TYR A 539 -18.08 28.86 17.64
N THR A 540 -17.50 29.07 16.45
CA THR A 540 -16.47 28.16 15.92
C THR A 540 -15.06 28.72 16.01
N VAL A 541 -14.05 27.85 16.05
CA VAL A 541 -12.68 28.28 15.72
C VAL A 541 -12.63 28.72 14.26
N GLY A 542 -11.86 29.77 13.97
CA GLY A 542 -11.70 30.30 12.62
C GLY A 542 -10.88 29.39 11.70
N ASP A 543 -11.18 29.39 10.40
CA ASP A 543 -10.57 28.47 9.42
C ASP A 543 -9.18 28.94 8.91
N GLY A 544 -8.64 30.03 9.48
CA GLY A 544 -7.34 30.59 9.10
C GLY A 544 -7.08 31.99 9.67
N LEU A 545 -5.85 32.51 9.51
CA LEU A 545 -5.45 33.83 10.02
C LEU A 545 -6.36 34.98 9.58
N HIS A 546 -6.82 34.95 8.33
CA HIS A 546 -7.72 35.98 7.77
C HIS A 546 -9.19 35.76 8.14
N ASN A 547 -9.53 34.57 8.64
CA ASN A 547 -10.88 34.15 9.01
C ASN A 547 -10.94 33.76 10.50
N LYS A 548 -10.22 34.49 11.35
CA LYS A 548 -10.22 34.25 12.79
C LYS A 548 -11.58 34.56 13.41
N THR A 549 -11.93 33.81 14.45
CA THR A 549 -13.18 34.00 15.19
C THR A 549 -12.90 34.61 16.55
N TRP A 550 -13.65 35.64 16.90
CA TRP A 550 -13.62 36.28 18.20
C TRP A 550 -14.55 35.58 19.19
N ASN A 551 -14.09 35.39 20.42
CA ASN A 551 -14.92 34.99 21.57
C ASN A 551 -14.36 35.66 22.85
N GLY A 552 -15.06 35.54 23.96
CA GLY A 552 -14.61 36.06 25.25
C GLY A 552 -14.99 35.13 26.39
N VAL A 553 -14.06 34.91 27.33
CA VAL A 553 -14.34 34.16 28.55
C VAL A 553 -14.96 35.11 29.57
N ARG A 554 -16.23 34.88 29.90
CA ARG A 554 -16.98 35.68 30.89
C ARG A 554 -16.66 35.22 32.31
N THR A 555 -16.32 36.17 33.17
CA THR A 555 -16.16 35.95 34.62
C THR A 555 -16.81 37.10 35.41
N ILE A 556 -16.97 36.93 36.72
CA ILE A 556 -17.45 37.96 37.63
C ILE A 556 -16.32 38.29 38.61
N VAL A 557 -15.99 39.55 38.82
CA VAL A 557 -14.97 39.96 39.79
C VAL A 557 -15.59 41.04 40.66
N GLN A 558 -15.72 40.78 41.96
CA GLN A 558 -16.39 41.68 42.92
C GLN A 558 -17.82 42.09 42.50
N GLY A 559 -18.57 41.18 41.87
CA GLY A 559 -19.91 41.47 41.35
C GLY A 559 -19.95 42.16 39.98
N ASP A 560 -18.81 42.62 39.44
CA ASP A 560 -18.71 43.19 38.11
C ASP A 560 -18.41 42.12 37.06
N THR A 561 -19.02 42.24 35.88
CA THR A 561 -18.80 41.30 34.77
C THR A 561 -17.53 41.68 34.01
N CYS A 562 -16.59 40.75 33.91
CA CYS A 562 -15.37 40.91 33.13
C CYS A 562 -15.33 39.90 31.98
N TYR A 563 -14.91 40.34 30.80
CA TYR A 563 -14.61 39.48 29.67
C TYR A 563 -13.14 39.58 29.33
N LEU A 564 -12.49 38.42 29.21
CA LEU A 564 -11.21 38.32 28.53
C LEU A 564 -11.46 37.83 27.11
N ASP A 565 -11.35 38.76 26.16
CA ASP A 565 -11.56 38.55 24.74
C ASP A 565 -10.33 37.90 24.11
N TYR A 566 -10.56 37.02 23.15
CA TYR A 566 -9.52 36.33 22.41
C TYR A 566 -9.99 35.99 20.99
N ASP A 567 -9.03 35.89 20.07
CA ASP A 567 -9.26 35.35 18.75
C ASP A 567 -8.77 33.90 18.66
N THR A 568 -9.46 33.09 17.87
CA THR A 568 -9.06 31.70 17.59
C THR A 568 -9.07 31.40 16.11
N TYR A 569 -8.06 30.66 15.65
CA TYR A 569 -8.00 30.18 14.27
C TYR A 569 -7.06 28.98 14.12
N ILE A 570 -7.31 28.20 13.07
CA ILE A 570 -6.44 27.13 12.62
C ILE A 570 -5.23 27.73 11.87
N LEU A 571 -4.03 27.26 12.21
CA LEU A 571 -2.80 27.55 11.49
C LEU A 571 -2.63 26.49 10.39
N ASN A 572 -2.95 26.88 9.16
CA ASN A 572 -2.73 26.06 7.96
C ASN A 572 -1.26 25.99 7.57
#